data_AF-A0A9D5UCS6-F1
#
_entry.id   AF-A0A9D5UCS6-F1
#
_cell.length_a   1.000
_cell.length_b   1.000
_cell.length_c   1.000
_cell.angle_alpha   90.00
_cell.angle_beta   90.00
_cell.angle_gamma   90.00
#
_symmetry.space_group_name_H-M   'P 1'
#
loop_
_entity.id
_entity.type
_entity.pdbx_description
1 polymer ?
#
loop_
_entity_poly.entity_id
_entity_poly.type
_entity_poly.pdbx_seq_one_letter_code
_entity_poly.pdbx_strand_id
1 'polypeptide(L)'
;MRLPDDDEIYDVDQTYLGPPGRYIGRFRYRAILVGPFVFLLGLAFLARTGIGYSLLPVGLLVLGTIWLTGWIVDHTNQERPIPVLLSTLGHELTARRAPLRGDRSKNTRAFKARTTRIGDAHELPQGRRRWRSYANRAAVSKGE
;
A
#
# COMPACT_ATOMS: atom_id res chain seq x y z
N MET A 1 -19.49 7.35 17.80
CA MET A 1 -19.49 7.37 16.33
C MET A 1 -18.05 7.31 15.89
N ARG A 2 -17.65 6.25 15.18
CA ARG A 2 -16.32 6.13 14.60
C ARG A 2 -16.39 6.85 13.25
N LEU A 3 -15.49 7.80 13.00
CA LEU A 3 -15.40 8.39 11.67
C LEU A 3 -15.07 7.25 10.69
N PRO A 4 -15.74 7.16 9.53
CA PRO A 4 -15.33 6.22 8.48
C PRO A 4 -13.85 6.43 8.21
N ASP A 5 -13.05 5.37 8.24
CA ASP A 5 -11.68 5.45 7.72
C ASP A 5 -11.77 5.86 6.25
N ASP A 6 -10.84 6.69 5.79
CA ASP A 6 -10.85 7.25 4.43
C ASP A 6 -11.00 6.14 3.36
N ASP A 7 -10.52 4.94 3.65
CA ASP A 7 -10.65 3.73 2.84
C ASP A 7 -12.10 3.31 2.54
N GLU A 8 -13.02 3.44 3.49
CA GLU A 8 -14.42 3.04 3.32
C GLU A 8 -15.16 3.94 2.31
N ILE A 9 -14.78 5.21 2.27
CA ILE A 9 -15.35 6.19 1.32
C ILE A 9 -14.91 5.84 -0.11
N TYR A 10 -13.66 5.44 -0.30
CA TYR A 10 -13.14 5.06 -1.62
C TYR A 10 -13.63 3.70 -2.12
N ASP A 11 -14.06 2.80 -1.23
CA ASP A 11 -14.56 1.47 -1.62
C ASP A 11 -15.93 1.53 -2.32
N VAL A 12 -16.74 2.53 -1.97
CA VAL A 12 -18.05 2.78 -2.59
C VAL A 12 -17.88 3.11 -4.08
N ASP A 13 -16.92 3.98 -4.42
CA ASP A 13 -16.64 4.39 -5.81
C ASP A 13 -15.97 3.28 -6.63
N GLN A 14 -15.27 2.36 -5.98
CA GLN A 14 -14.60 1.26 -6.67
C GLN A 14 -15.50 0.07 -6.95
N THR A 15 -16.70 0.04 -6.37
CA THR A 15 -17.66 -1.05 -6.57
C THR A 15 -18.49 -0.83 -7.84
N TYR A 16 -18.30 -1.72 -8.80
CA TYR A 16 -19.15 -1.86 -9.97
C TYR A 16 -20.49 -2.50 -9.58
N LEU A 17 -21.57 -1.75 -9.81
CA LEU A 17 -22.94 -2.16 -9.53
C LEU A 17 -23.61 -2.86 -10.72
N GLY A 18 -22.90 -3.00 -11.84
CA GLY A 18 -23.49 -3.51 -13.06
C GLY A 18 -24.30 -2.46 -13.84
N PRO A 19 -24.85 -2.85 -14.99
CA PRO A 19 -25.83 -2.04 -15.70
C PRO A 19 -27.07 -1.81 -14.83
N PRO A 20 -27.81 -0.70 -15.03
CA PRO A 20 -29.01 -0.42 -14.26
C PRO A 20 -29.99 -1.61 -14.32
N GLY A 21 -30.42 -2.08 -13.15
CA GLY A 21 -31.36 -3.21 -13.01
C GLY A 21 -30.73 -4.62 -13.09
N ARG A 22 -29.40 -4.74 -13.22
CA ARG A 22 -28.69 -6.05 -13.29
C ARG A 22 -27.51 -6.14 -12.33
N TYR A 23 -27.80 -5.96 -11.05
CA TYR A 23 -26.81 -6.18 -9.99
C TYR A 23 -26.67 -7.68 -9.71
N ILE A 24 -25.50 -8.25 -10.07
CA ILE A 24 -25.21 -9.68 -9.87
C ILE A 24 -24.43 -9.91 -8.55
N GLY A 25 -23.92 -8.85 -7.95
CA GLY A 25 -23.14 -8.89 -6.72
C GLY A 25 -22.13 -7.75 -6.64
N ARG A 26 -21.38 -7.68 -5.55
CA ARG A 26 -20.30 -6.71 -5.39
C ARG A 26 -19.14 -7.12 -6.29
N PHE A 27 -18.85 -6.31 -7.29
CA PHE A 27 -17.69 -6.49 -8.15
C PHE A 27 -16.89 -5.19 -8.14
N ARG A 28 -15.56 -5.22 -8.16
CA ARG A 28 -14.75 -3.99 -8.21
C ARG A 28 -14.41 -3.65 -9.66
N TYR A 29 -14.40 -2.37 -10.04
CA TYR A 29 -14.06 -1.95 -11.41
C TYR A 29 -12.69 -2.46 -11.86
N ARG A 30 -11.72 -2.51 -10.93
CA ARG A 30 -10.37 -3.03 -11.19
C ARG A 30 -10.37 -4.50 -11.62
N ALA A 31 -11.30 -5.30 -11.10
CA ALA A 31 -11.42 -6.71 -11.46
C ALA A 31 -11.86 -6.89 -12.94
N ILE A 32 -12.53 -5.90 -13.55
CA ILE A 32 -12.92 -5.94 -14.97
C ILE A 32 -11.68 -5.98 -15.86
N LEU A 33 -10.61 -5.28 -15.48
CA LEU A 33 -9.37 -5.20 -16.28
C LEU A 33 -8.33 -6.23 -15.83
N VAL A 34 -8.16 -6.42 -14.52
CA VAL A 34 -7.18 -7.36 -13.95
C VAL A 34 -7.54 -8.81 -14.28
N GLY A 35 -8.82 -9.18 -14.17
CA GLY A 35 -9.29 -10.54 -14.39
C GLY A 35 -8.94 -11.09 -15.78
N PRO A 36 -9.37 -10.44 -16.87
CA PRO A 36 -9.00 -10.85 -18.23
C PRO A 36 -7.50 -10.86 -18.46
N PHE A 37 -6.75 -9.90 -17.91
CA PHE A 37 -5.30 -9.86 -18.05
C PHE A 37 -4.62 -11.08 -17.40
N VAL A 38 -4.99 -11.40 -16.15
CA VAL A 38 -4.48 -12.58 -15.44
C VAL A 38 -4.89 -13.87 -16.15
N PHE A 39 -6.12 -13.94 -16.65
CA PHE A 39 -6.61 -15.09 -17.41
C PHE A 39 -5.80 -15.33 -18.68
N LEU A 40 -5.54 -14.28 -19.46
CA LEU A 40 -4.75 -14.36 -20.69
C LEU A 40 -3.30 -14.77 -20.42
N LEU A 41 -2.70 -14.26 -19.33
CA LEU A 41 -1.39 -14.71 -18.87
C LEU A 41 -1.39 -16.20 -18.51
N GLY A 42 -2.42 -16.66 -17.80
CA GLY A 42 -2.62 -18.08 -17.48
C GLY A 42 -2.73 -18.93 -18.75
N LEU A 43 -3.51 -18.48 -19.74
CA LEU A 43 -3.66 -19.19 -21.02
C LEU A 43 -2.34 -19.25 -21.78
N ALA A 44 -1.58 -18.16 -21.83
CA ALA A 44 -0.26 -18.15 -22.45
C ALA A 44 0.72 -19.12 -21.73
N PHE A 45 0.64 -19.21 -20.40
CA PHE A 45 1.41 -20.17 -19.62
C PHE A 45 1.01 -21.62 -19.94
N LEU A 46 -0.29 -21.92 -20.03
CA LEU A 46 -0.78 -23.24 -20.40
C LEU A 46 -0.36 -23.62 -21.83
N ALA A 47 -0.47 -22.68 -22.77
CA ALA A 47 -0.01 -22.85 -24.15
C ALA A 47 1.49 -23.15 -24.22
N ARG A 48 2.31 -22.49 -23.39
CA ARG A 48 3.76 -22.66 -23.38
C ARG A 48 4.24 -23.95 -22.72
N THR A 49 3.51 -24.44 -21.72
CA THR A 49 3.83 -25.72 -21.05
C THR A 49 3.47 -26.94 -21.89
N GLY A 50 2.66 -26.78 -22.94
CA GLY A 50 2.24 -27.87 -23.81
C GLY A 50 1.27 -28.86 -23.15
N ILE A 51 0.74 -28.51 -21.98
CA ILE A 51 -0.30 -29.29 -21.30
C ILE A 51 -1.56 -29.19 -22.15
N GLY A 52 -2.14 -30.34 -22.51
CA GLY A 52 -3.35 -30.37 -23.33
C GLY A 52 -4.51 -29.59 -22.68
N TYR A 53 -5.31 -28.94 -23.52
CA TYR A 53 -6.52 -28.23 -23.09
C TYR A 53 -7.63 -29.21 -22.71
N SER A 54 -7.52 -29.82 -21.54
CA SER A 54 -8.58 -30.63 -20.95
C SER A 54 -9.33 -29.86 -19.86
N LEU A 55 -10.44 -30.43 -19.39
CA LEU A 55 -11.29 -29.84 -18.35
C LEU A 55 -10.52 -29.50 -17.06
N LEU A 56 -9.57 -30.35 -16.67
CA LEU A 56 -8.86 -30.20 -15.40
C LEU A 56 -7.85 -29.03 -15.44
N PRO A 57 -6.91 -28.93 -16.40
CA PRO A 57 -5.99 -27.79 -16.49
C PRO A 57 -6.70 -26.46 -16.73
N VAL A 58 -7.70 -26.44 -17.62
CA VAL A 58 -8.47 -25.21 -17.89
C VAL A 58 -9.31 -24.83 -16.67
N GLY A 59 -9.94 -25.80 -16.00
CA GLY A 59 -10.71 -25.56 -14.78
C GLY A 59 -9.84 -25.00 -13.65
N LEU A 60 -8.67 -25.59 -13.41
CA LEU A 60 -7.70 -25.07 -12.43
C LEU A 60 -7.20 -23.67 -12.80
N LEU A 61 -6.99 -23.40 -14.09
CA LEU A 61 -6.60 -22.08 -14.57
C LEU A 61 -7.69 -21.04 -14.31
N VAL A 62 -8.95 -21.37 -14.57
CA VAL A 62 -10.09 -20.48 -14.27
C VAL A 62 -10.19 -20.22 -12.76
N LEU A 63 -10.13 -21.27 -11.93
CA LEU A 63 -10.17 -21.14 -10.48
C LEU A 63 -8.99 -20.32 -9.93
N GLY A 64 -7.78 -20.61 -10.41
CA GLY A 64 -6.57 -19.86 -10.06
C GLY A 64 -6.66 -18.40 -10.49
N THR A 65 -7.23 -18.12 -11.66
CA THR A 65 -7.47 -16.75 -12.14
C THR A 65 -8.43 -16.01 -11.22
N ILE A 66 -9.57 -16.60 -10.87
CA ILE A 66 -10.57 -15.99 -9.98
C ILE A 66 -9.92 -15.67 -8.62
N TRP A 67 -9.23 -16.65 -8.05
CA TRP A 67 -8.55 -16.49 -6.77
C TRP A 67 -7.47 -15.41 -6.81
N LEU A 68 -6.59 -15.44 -7.81
CA LEU A 68 -5.47 -14.50 -7.93
C LEU A 68 -5.97 -13.08 -8.23
N THR A 69 -7.02 -12.94 -9.06
CA THR A 69 -7.64 -11.65 -9.34
C THR A 69 -8.24 -11.06 -8.07
N GLY A 70 -8.97 -11.86 -7.29
CA GLY A 70 -9.49 -11.43 -5.98
C GLY A 70 -8.37 -10.97 -5.07
N TRP A 71 -7.31 -11.78 -4.91
CA TRP A 71 -6.16 -11.44 -4.08
C TRP A 71 -5.48 -10.13 -4.50
N ILE A 72 -5.25 -9.91 -5.80
CA ILE A 72 -4.64 -8.67 -6.32
C ILE A 72 -5.55 -7.46 -6.00
N VAL A 73 -6.84 -7.60 -6.25
CA VAL A 73 -7.81 -6.53 -6.07
C VAL A 73 -7.96 -6.17 -4.59
N ASP A 74 -7.89 -7.14 -3.69
CA ASP A 74 -7.96 -6.93 -2.24
C ASP A 74 -6.71 -6.22 -1.70
N HIS A 75 -5.54 -6.47 -2.29
CA HIS A 75 -4.27 -5.83 -1.89
C HIS A 75 -3.99 -4.51 -2.59
N THR A 76 -4.81 -4.12 -3.57
CA THR A 76 -4.66 -2.85 -4.29
C THR A 76 -5.64 -1.83 -3.73
N ASN A 77 -5.13 -0.70 -3.24
CA ASN A 77 -5.95 0.44 -2.81
C ASN A 77 -5.60 1.69 -3.64
N GLN A 78 -6.36 2.77 -3.51
CA GLN A 78 -6.12 4.06 -4.17
C GLN A 78 -4.69 4.58 -3.88
N GLU A 79 -4.24 4.44 -2.63
CA GLU A 79 -2.90 4.84 -2.19
C GLU A 79 -1.79 3.85 -2.60
N ARG A 80 -2.18 2.62 -2.93
CA ARG A 80 -1.27 1.52 -3.30
C ARG A 80 -1.71 0.91 -4.63
N PRO A 81 -1.51 1.63 -5.74
CA PRO A 81 -1.89 1.14 -7.05
C PRO A 81 -0.99 -0.04 -7.45
N ILE A 82 -1.46 -0.86 -8.40
CA ILE A 82 -0.78 -2.07 -8.89
C ILE A 82 0.71 -1.85 -9.24
N PRO A 83 1.14 -0.72 -9.86
CA PRO A 83 2.55 -0.47 -10.15
C PRO A 83 3.42 -0.41 -8.89
N VAL A 84 2.88 0.13 -7.79
CA VAL A 84 3.58 0.17 -6.50
C VAL A 84 3.78 -1.25 -5.99
N LEU A 85 2.73 -2.09 -6.00
CA LEU A 85 2.83 -3.52 -5.61
C LEU A 85 3.86 -4.29 -6.44
N LEU A 86 3.85 -4.09 -7.77
CA LEU A 86 4.82 -4.72 -8.67
C LEU A 86 6.24 -4.23 -8.41
N SER A 87 6.40 -2.93 -8.16
CA SER A 87 7.70 -2.36 -7.82
C SER A 87 8.21 -2.91 -6.48
N THR A 88 7.37 -2.99 -5.45
CA THR A 88 7.77 -3.53 -4.15
C THR A 88 8.13 -5.01 -4.25
N LEU A 89 7.35 -5.80 -5.00
CA LEU A 89 7.67 -7.21 -5.26
C LEU A 89 8.97 -7.35 -6.04
N GLY A 90 9.21 -6.50 -7.03
CA GLY A 90 10.49 -6.44 -7.75
C GLY A 90 11.66 -6.12 -6.81
N HIS A 91 11.50 -5.16 -5.91
CA HIS A 91 12.50 -4.85 -4.89
C HIS A 91 12.68 -6.01 -3.92
N GLU A 92 11.64 -6.72 -3.51
CA GLU A 92 11.76 -7.89 -2.63
C GLU A 92 12.51 -9.06 -3.29
N LEU A 93 12.27 -9.29 -4.58
CA LEU A 93 12.96 -10.33 -5.36
C LEU A 93 14.42 -9.98 -5.65
N THR A 94 14.71 -8.70 -5.90
CA THR A 94 16.06 -8.23 -6.28
C THR A 94 16.89 -7.70 -5.11
N ALA A 95 16.27 -7.46 -3.95
CA ALA A 95 16.95 -7.00 -2.77
C ALA A 95 18.05 -7.99 -2.41
N ARG A 96 19.29 -7.47 -2.34
CA ARG A 96 20.40 -8.21 -1.76
C ARG A 96 20.04 -8.47 -0.30
N ARG A 97 19.67 -9.72 0.01
CA ARG A 97 19.48 -10.16 1.38
C ARG A 97 20.77 -9.87 2.13
N ALA A 98 20.68 -9.10 3.21
CA ALA A 98 21.82 -8.91 4.10
C ALA A 98 22.30 -10.32 4.51
N PRO A 99 23.61 -10.62 4.41
CA PRO A 99 24.10 -11.94 4.78
C PRO A 99 23.74 -12.20 6.25
N LEU A 100 22.90 -13.22 6.49
CA LEU A 100 22.58 -13.71 7.84
C LEU A 100 23.80 -14.35 8.55
N ARG A 101 24.99 -14.30 7.93
CA ARG A 101 26.22 -14.91 8.45
C ARG A 101 27.12 -13.83 9.05
N GLY A 102 27.02 -13.66 10.36
CA GLY A 102 28.20 -13.33 11.18
C GLY A 102 28.37 -11.91 11.66
N ASP A 103 27.57 -10.93 11.23
CA ASP A 103 27.51 -9.66 11.97
C ASP A 103 26.49 -9.83 13.08
N ARG A 104 26.98 -10.32 14.24
CA ARG A 104 26.46 -9.82 15.51
C ARG A 104 26.44 -8.32 15.33
N SER A 105 25.25 -7.73 15.22
CA SER A 105 25.04 -6.29 15.29
C SER A 105 26.03 -5.78 16.32
N LYS A 106 27.12 -5.13 15.86
CA LYS A 106 27.99 -4.40 16.76
C LYS A 106 27.03 -3.44 17.39
N ASN A 107 26.67 -3.70 18.66
CA ASN A 107 25.68 -2.94 19.41
C ASN A 107 25.83 -1.48 19.03
N THR A 108 25.00 -1.00 18.11
CA THR A 108 25.10 0.38 17.68
C THR A 108 24.70 1.12 18.93
N ARG A 109 25.63 1.89 19.52
CA ARG A 109 25.42 2.56 20.81
C ARG A 109 24.14 3.42 20.81
N ALA A 110 23.60 3.75 19.64
CA ALA A 110 22.30 4.40 19.47
C ALA A 110 21.11 3.61 20.09
N PHE A 111 21.12 2.27 20.06
CA PHE A 111 20.04 1.46 20.65
C PHE A 111 20.22 1.14 22.15
N LYS A 112 21.35 1.55 22.76
CA LYS A 112 21.54 1.51 24.21
C LYS A 112 21.06 2.77 24.93
N ALA A 113 20.54 3.76 24.20
CA ALA A 113 19.76 4.81 24.83
C ALA A 113 18.39 4.23 25.18
N ARG A 114 18.28 3.64 26.36
CA ARG A 114 17.00 3.43 27.03
C ARG A 114 16.39 4.82 27.21
N THR A 115 15.55 5.26 26.28
CA THR A 115 14.74 6.49 26.40
C THR A 115 13.55 6.24 27.33
N THR A 116 13.84 5.70 28.51
CA THR A 116 12.90 5.66 29.64
C THR A 116 13.67 5.98 30.92
N ARG A 117 14.35 7.12 30.90
CA ARG A 117 14.32 8.02 32.04
C ARG A 117 13.74 9.32 31.52
N ILE A 118 12.59 9.69 32.06
CA ILE A 118 12.21 11.10 32.17
C ILE A 118 13.37 11.70 32.96
N GLY A 119 14.29 12.36 32.27
CA GLY A 119 15.38 13.05 32.93
C GLY A 119 14.77 14.09 33.86
N ASP A 120 15.35 14.23 35.04
CA ASP A 120 15.08 15.38 35.90
C ASP A 120 15.13 16.65 35.04
N ALA A 121 14.19 17.56 35.28
CA ALA A 121 13.93 18.72 34.46
C ALA A 121 15.25 19.37 34.01
N HIS A 122 15.60 19.21 32.73
CA HIS A 122 16.76 19.91 32.20
C HIS A 122 16.39 21.38 32.17
N GLU A 123 17.18 22.22 32.85
CA GLU A 123 16.96 23.66 32.84
C GLU A 123 16.94 24.13 31.39
N LEU A 124 15.78 24.62 30.96
CA LEU A 124 15.64 25.25 29.66
C LEU A 124 16.68 26.36 29.58
N PRO A 125 17.46 26.47 28.48
CA PRO A 125 18.40 27.57 28.34
C PRO A 125 17.62 28.88 28.47
N GLN A 126 17.83 29.61 29.58
CA GLN A 126 17.33 30.96 29.79
C GLN A 126 18.13 31.93 28.91
N GLY A 127 18.12 31.70 27.60
CA GLY A 127 18.59 32.61 26.59
C GLY A 127 17.37 33.21 25.93
N ARG A 128 17.16 34.52 26.11
CA ARG A 128 16.13 35.32 25.43
C ARG A 128 16.31 35.26 23.91
N ARG A 129 15.94 34.16 23.26
CA ARG A 129 15.64 34.16 21.82
C ARG A 129 14.24 34.72 21.68
N ARG A 130 14.21 36.04 21.51
CA ARG A 130 13.04 36.81 21.11
C ARG A 130 12.60 36.28 19.75
N TRP A 131 11.70 35.30 19.76
CA TRP A 131 11.00 34.84 18.57
C TRP A 131 10.26 36.06 18.01
N ARG A 132 10.78 36.62 16.92
CA ARG A 132 10.10 37.66 16.15
C ARG A 132 8.91 36.99 15.46
N SER A 133 7.78 36.98 16.15
CA SER A 133 6.50 36.59 15.56
C SER A 133 6.18 37.53 14.40
N TYR A 134 5.99 36.97 13.21
CA TYR A 134 5.54 37.67 12.01
C TYR A 134 4.15 38.31 12.15
N ALA A 135 3.47 38.09 13.28
CA ALA A 135 2.16 38.67 13.62
C ALA A 135 2.13 40.21 13.67
N ASN A 136 3.27 40.88 13.93
CA ASN A 136 3.28 42.35 14.05
C ASN A 136 3.47 43.11 12.72
N ARG A 137 3.67 42.43 11.57
CA ARG A 137 3.68 43.14 10.27
C ARG A 137 2.30 43.38 9.68
N ALA A 138 1.30 42.59 10.05
CA ALA A 138 -0.06 42.74 9.52
C ALA A 138 -0.85 43.90 10.18
N ALA A 139 -0.40 44.42 11.33
CA ALA A 139 -1.04 45.55 12.01
C ALA A 139 -0.54 46.92 11.50
N VAL A 140 0.60 46.97 10.81
CA VAL A 140 1.19 48.22 10.32
C VAL A 140 0.66 48.61 8.93
N SER A 141 0.10 47.67 8.14
CA SER A 141 -0.45 47.97 6.82
C SER A 141 -1.94 48.36 6.81
N LYS A 142 -2.53 48.66 7.96
CA LYS A 142 -3.97 49.00 8.09
C LYS A 142 -4.24 50.36 8.72
N GLY A 143 -3.23 51.23 8.75
CA GLY A 143 -3.33 52.59 9.26
C GLY A 143 -2.40 53.54 8.51
N GLU A 144 -2.67 53.76 7.23
CA GLU A 144 -2.39 55.00 6.50
C GLU A 144 -3.65 55.39 5.73
#